data_AF-A0A9X2BNI5-F1
#
_entry.id   AF-A0A9X2BNI5-F1
#
_cell.length_a   1.000
_cell.length_b   1.000
_cell.length_c   1.000
_cell.angle_alpha   90.00
_cell.angle_beta   90.00
_cell.angle_gamma   90.00
#
_symmetry.space_group_name_H-M   'P 1'
#
loop_
_entity.id
_entity.type
_entity.pdbx_description
1 polymer ?
#
loop_
_entity_poly.entity_id
_entity_poly.type
_entity_poly.pdbx_seq_one_letter_code
_entity_poly.pdbx_strand_id
1 'polypeptide(L)'
;MKKLYSLLLIALFSFSMFAKVSPAEQNALIKLYESTNGKQWKTTWDLSSPVSSWNGVTVQNDKVVAIHLENNNLVGALPVEIVNLVNLEVLDLHKNQISGTIPTFIGKLKELRVLDLSFNKFLGEIPTSICELSNLKDLQLYMNGLSGQLPENIGNLRNLETLSLFNNQIEGYIPNSLYAITSIKTLLLNSNNFVGELSKDVKNLVALENFSLFDNKMNGGVPLELEKLNKLKEMNISYNRFKGFVSKDLALLDTLNMTMLNDQGLAVLLNVKADRNTAIVSED
;
A
#
# COMPACT_ATOMS: atom_id res chain seq x y z
N MET A 1 26.56 -55.38 59.45
CA MET A 1 25.57 -54.31 59.23
C MET A 1 25.84 -53.65 57.88
N LYS A 2 25.01 -53.96 56.87
CA LYS A 2 25.10 -53.37 55.52
C LYS A 2 24.55 -51.94 55.57
N LYS A 3 25.35 -50.93 55.23
CA LYS A 3 24.88 -49.54 55.11
C LYS A 3 24.16 -49.38 53.77
N LEU A 4 22.87 -49.08 53.84
CA LEU A 4 21.98 -48.81 52.71
C LEU A 4 22.18 -47.36 52.23
N TYR A 5 22.05 -47.20 50.92
CA TYR A 5 22.29 -45.99 50.14
C TYR A 5 21.27 -44.88 50.38
N SER A 6 21.71 -43.63 50.15
CA SER A 6 20.87 -42.60 49.55
C SER A 6 21.69 -41.82 48.53
N LEU A 7 21.69 -42.26 47.27
CA LEU A 7 22.13 -41.42 46.16
C LEU A 7 21.01 -40.41 45.90
N LEU A 8 21.24 -39.14 46.20
CA LEU A 8 20.31 -38.06 45.87
C LEU A 8 20.43 -37.80 44.36
N LEU A 9 19.49 -38.34 43.57
CA LEU A 9 19.40 -38.04 42.14
C LEU A 9 18.81 -36.63 42.03
N ILE A 10 19.66 -35.61 41.89
CA ILE A 10 19.22 -34.26 41.54
C ILE A 10 18.81 -34.31 40.07
N ALA A 11 17.49 -34.39 39.84
CA ALA A 11 16.94 -34.12 38.52
C ALA A 11 17.21 -32.64 38.19
N LEU A 12 18.25 -32.39 37.41
CA LEU A 12 18.39 -31.12 36.70
C LEU A 12 17.26 -31.04 35.68
N PHE A 13 16.13 -30.46 36.08
CA PHE A 13 15.20 -29.89 35.12
C PHE A 13 15.95 -28.75 34.44
N SER A 14 16.55 -29.02 33.28
CA SER A 14 16.86 -27.96 32.35
C SER A 14 15.53 -27.35 31.95
N PHE A 15 15.12 -26.27 32.63
CA PHE A 15 14.25 -25.30 32.00
C PHE A 15 15.03 -24.82 30.78
N SER A 16 14.74 -25.40 29.62
CA SER A 16 14.99 -24.71 28.37
C SER A 16 14.22 -23.39 28.50
N MET A 17 14.92 -22.32 28.86
CA MET A 17 14.45 -20.97 28.57
C MET A 17 14.46 -20.88 27.05
N PHE A 18 13.45 -21.45 26.41
CA PHE A 18 13.16 -21.14 25.03
C PHE A 18 12.92 -19.63 25.04
N ALA A 19 13.85 -18.90 24.42
CA ALA A 19 13.66 -17.49 24.17
C ALA A 19 12.30 -17.34 23.47
N LYS A 20 11.49 -16.44 24.01
CA LYS A 20 10.10 -16.22 23.62
C LYS A 20 10.03 -14.79 23.11
N VAL A 21 9.09 -14.54 22.19
CA VAL A 21 8.71 -13.19 21.75
C VAL A 21 8.70 -12.24 22.93
N SER A 22 9.31 -11.06 22.76
CA SER A 22 9.52 -10.14 23.87
C SER A 22 8.17 -9.69 24.49
N PRO A 23 8.13 -9.35 25.79
CA PRO A 23 6.89 -8.86 26.41
C PRO A 23 6.31 -7.64 25.70
N ALA A 24 7.14 -6.78 25.11
CA ALA A 24 6.70 -5.61 24.36
C ALA A 24 5.99 -5.99 23.04
N GLU A 25 6.54 -6.94 22.29
CA GLU A 25 5.92 -7.46 21.06
C GLU A 25 4.63 -8.23 21.37
N GLN A 26 4.63 -9.07 22.41
CA GLN A 26 3.43 -9.77 22.86
C GLN A 26 2.34 -8.76 23.28
N ASN A 27 2.69 -7.73 24.04
CA ASN A 27 1.75 -6.69 24.43
C ASN A 27 1.20 -5.90 23.22
N ALA A 28 2.03 -5.62 22.21
CA ALA A 28 1.58 -4.97 20.98
C ALA A 28 0.47 -5.78 20.27
N LEU A 29 0.66 -7.10 20.16
CA LEU A 29 -0.34 -7.98 19.60
C LEU A 29 -1.60 -8.07 20.48
N ILE A 30 -1.46 -8.17 21.81
CA ILE A 30 -2.62 -8.14 22.73
C ILE A 30 -3.40 -6.84 22.57
N LYS A 31 -2.72 -5.70 22.42
CA LYS A 31 -3.38 -4.42 22.18
C LYS A 31 -4.12 -4.38 20.86
N LEU A 32 -3.56 -4.98 19.80
CA LEU A 32 -4.25 -5.14 18.52
C LEU A 32 -5.51 -6.00 18.68
N TYR A 33 -5.41 -7.10 19.41
CA TYR A 33 -6.54 -7.95 19.75
C TYR A 33 -7.64 -7.18 20.51
N GLU A 34 -7.27 -6.45 21.56
CA GLU A 34 -8.22 -5.67 22.37
C GLU A 34 -8.85 -4.52 21.58
N SER A 35 -8.06 -3.75 20.83
CA SER A 35 -8.51 -2.54 20.14
C SER A 35 -9.34 -2.83 18.90
N THR A 36 -9.30 -4.04 18.37
CA THR A 36 -10.04 -4.44 17.18
C THR A 36 -11.06 -5.56 17.43
N ASN A 37 -11.53 -5.67 18.68
CA ASN A 37 -12.59 -6.58 19.09
C ASN A 37 -12.27 -8.07 18.84
N GLY A 38 -11.09 -8.51 19.29
CA GLY A 38 -10.51 -9.84 19.12
C GLY A 38 -11.42 -11.03 19.42
N LYS A 39 -12.34 -10.87 20.39
CA LYS A 39 -13.33 -11.89 20.75
C LYS A 39 -14.37 -12.15 19.66
N GLN A 40 -14.49 -11.27 18.66
CA GLN A 40 -15.45 -11.35 17.56
C GLN A 40 -14.78 -11.55 16.19
N TRP A 41 -13.47 -11.75 16.17
CA TRP A 41 -12.77 -12.15 14.96
C TRP A 41 -13.27 -13.52 14.47
N LYS A 42 -13.15 -13.79 13.17
CA LYS A 42 -13.53 -15.11 12.61
C LYS A 42 -12.59 -16.22 13.13
N THR A 43 -11.30 -15.95 13.10
CA THR A 43 -10.25 -16.77 13.69
C THR A 43 -9.56 -15.95 14.77
N THR A 44 -9.85 -16.28 16.02
CA THR A 44 -9.36 -15.55 17.19
C THR A 44 -8.06 -16.14 17.73
N TRP A 45 -7.36 -15.39 18.57
CA TRP A 45 -6.15 -15.85 19.26
C TRP A 45 -6.49 -16.41 20.63
N ASP A 46 -5.86 -17.54 20.97
CA ASP A 46 -5.76 -17.98 22.35
C ASP A 46 -4.59 -17.26 23.04
N LEU A 47 -4.92 -16.21 23.78
CA LEU A 47 -3.94 -15.38 24.48
C LEU A 47 -3.15 -16.13 25.57
N SER A 48 -3.58 -17.34 25.95
CA SER A 48 -2.85 -18.20 26.89
C SER A 48 -1.74 -19.03 26.22
N SER A 49 -1.83 -19.20 24.89
CA SER A 49 -0.86 -19.94 24.09
C SER A 49 0.35 -19.07 23.69
N PRO A 50 1.51 -19.67 23.34
CA PRO A 50 2.67 -18.93 22.82
C PRO A 50 2.32 -18.10 21.58
N VAL A 51 2.90 -16.90 21.45
CA VAL A 51 2.66 -15.99 20.30
C VAL A 51 2.91 -16.68 18.95
N SER A 52 3.89 -17.58 18.88
CA SER A 52 4.20 -18.34 17.66
C SER A 52 3.09 -19.30 17.21
N SER A 53 2.08 -19.55 18.04
CA SER A 53 0.90 -20.34 17.66
C SER A 53 -0.33 -19.49 17.35
N TRP A 54 -0.23 -18.16 17.43
CA TRP A 54 -1.35 -17.26 17.14
C TRP A 54 -1.57 -17.20 15.63
N ASN A 55 -2.80 -17.48 15.20
CA ASN A 55 -3.14 -17.51 13.78
C ASN A 55 -2.71 -16.23 13.06
N GLY A 56 -1.97 -16.35 11.97
CA GLY A 56 -1.52 -15.21 11.18
C GLY A 56 -0.28 -14.50 11.70
N VAL A 57 0.27 -14.89 12.86
CA VAL A 57 1.51 -14.33 13.38
C VAL A 57 2.70 -15.20 12.98
N THR A 58 3.69 -14.60 12.30
CA THR A 58 4.96 -15.27 12.01
C THR A 58 6.05 -14.76 12.93
N VAL A 59 6.74 -15.70 13.58
CA VAL A 59 7.88 -15.42 14.47
C VAL A 59 9.15 -16.01 13.86
N GLN A 60 10.21 -15.20 13.75
CA GLN A 60 11.54 -15.64 13.34
C GLN A 60 12.59 -15.09 14.31
N ASN A 61 13.50 -15.95 14.79
CA ASN A 61 14.51 -15.58 15.79
C ASN A 61 13.91 -14.82 16.98
N ASP A 62 12.77 -15.30 17.48
CA ASP A 62 11.99 -14.71 18.58
C ASP A 62 11.45 -13.30 18.34
N LYS A 63 11.41 -12.85 17.08
CA LYS A 63 10.83 -11.57 16.65
C LYS A 63 9.56 -11.79 15.84
N VAL A 64 8.57 -10.93 16.03
CA VAL A 64 7.39 -10.91 15.17
C VAL A 64 7.76 -10.23 13.85
N VAL A 65 7.68 -10.98 12.75
CA VAL A 65 8.09 -10.49 11.42
C VAL A 65 6.92 -10.36 10.45
N ALA A 66 5.80 -11.03 10.69
CA ALA A 66 4.60 -10.86 9.87
C ALA A 66 3.31 -10.99 10.69
N ILE A 67 2.31 -10.19 10.32
CA ILE A 67 0.93 -10.31 10.77
C ILE A 67 0.04 -10.40 9.53
N HIS A 68 -0.68 -11.51 9.41
CA HIS A 68 -1.67 -11.81 8.38
C HIS A 68 -3.04 -12.03 9.04
N LEU A 69 -3.85 -10.98 9.08
CA LEU A 69 -5.19 -10.99 9.66
C LEU A 69 -6.24 -10.54 8.64
N GLU A 70 -5.97 -10.79 7.37
CA GLU A 70 -6.87 -10.47 6.28
C GLU A 70 -8.22 -11.17 6.43
N ASN A 71 -9.31 -10.48 6.06
CA ASN A 71 -10.66 -11.02 6.05
C ASN A 71 -11.11 -11.62 7.41
N ASN A 72 -10.66 -11.06 8.53
CA ASN A 72 -10.83 -11.67 9.86
C ASN A 72 -11.83 -10.96 10.79
N ASN A 73 -12.60 -9.99 10.28
CA ASN A 73 -13.60 -9.22 11.04
C ASN A 73 -13.01 -8.37 12.19
N LEU A 74 -11.82 -7.79 11.99
CA LEU A 74 -11.25 -6.81 12.92
C LEU A 74 -12.11 -5.54 12.89
N VAL A 75 -12.62 -5.10 14.04
CA VAL A 75 -13.46 -3.89 14.20
C VAL A 75 -12.90 -2.99 15.29
N GLY A 76 -12.45 -1.79 14.94
CA GLY A 76 -11.85 -0.83 15.86
C GLY A 76 -10.69 -0.08 15.22
N ALA A 77 -9.70 0.36 15.99
CA ALA A 77 -8.57 1.16 15.47
C ALA A 77 -7.21 0.48 15.69
N LEU A 78 -6.21 0.87 14.91
CA LEU A 78 -4.82 0.42 15.11
C LEU A 78 -4.25 1.03 16.40
N PRO A 79 -3.74 0.22 17.34
CA PRO A 79 -3.16 0.71 18.59
C PRO A 79 -1.71 1.17 18.37
N VAL A 80 -1.27 2.15 19.17
CA VAL A 80 0.08 2.73 19.08
C VAL A 80 1.18 1.72 19.35
N GLU A 81 0.89 0.69 20.14
CA GLU A 81 1.83 -0.33 20.58
C GLU A 81 2.36 -1.19 19.43
N ILE A 82 1.72 -1.21 18.25
CA ILE A 82 2.29 -1.84 17.04
C ILE A 82 3.69 -1.31 16.74
N VAL A 83 4.03 -0.08 17.15
CA VAL A 83 5.38 0.49 17.05
C VAL A 83 6.48 -0.38 17.67
N ASN A 84 6.14 -1.26 18.61
CA ASN A 84 7.10 -2.16 19.26
C ASN A 84 7.49 -3.36 18.39
N LEU A 85 6.78 -3.62 17.29
CA LEU A 85 7.08 -4.68 16.33
C LEU A 85 8.16 -4.22 15.35
N VAL A 86 9.34 -3.84 15.86
CA VAL A 86 10.37 -3.16 15.07
C VAL A 86 10.97 -4.00 13.93
N ASN A 87 10.78 -5.33 13.95
CA ASN A 87 11.23 -6.26 12.90
C ASN A 87 10.09 -6.68 11.96
N LEU A 88 8.93 -6.01 12.02
CA LEU A 88 7.78 -6.35 11.21
C LEU A 88 8.06 -6.05 9.73
N GLU A 89 8.06 -7.08 8.91
CA GLU A 89 8.22 -7.00 7.46
C GLU A 89 6.88 -6.96 6.73
N VAL A 90 5.85 -7.60 7.29
CA VAL A 90 4.52 -7.67 6.68
C VAL A 90 3.44 -7.32 7.69
N LEU A 91 2.61 -6.35 7.33
CA LEU A 91 1.34 -6.06 8.00
C LEU A 91 0.22 -6.13 6.97
N ASP A 92 -0.51 -7.24 6.98
CA ASP A 92 -1.67 -7.47 6.13
C ASP A 92 -2.95 -7.52 6.98
N LEU A 93 -3.74 -6.47 6.86
CA LEU A 93 -5.03 -6.30 7.52
C LEU A 93 -6.16 -6.11 6.49
N HIS A 94 -5.93 -6.54 5.24
CA HIS A 94 -6.86 -6.43 4.13
C HIS A 94 -8.27 -6.92 4.51
N LYS A 95 -9.31 -6.25 4.03
CA LYS A 95 -10.70 -6.71 4.14
C LYS A 95 -11.17 -6.91 5.59
N ASN A 96 -11.04 -5.86 6.38
CA ASN A 96 -11.56 -5.78 7.74
C ASN A 96 -12.47 -4.55 7.89
N GLN A 97 -12.77 -4.16 9.13
CA GLN A 97 -13.58 -2.98 9.44
C GLN A 97 -12.82 -2.03 10.35
N ILE A 98 -11.50 -1.97 10.19
CA ILE A 98 -10.62 -1.10 10.97
C ILE A 98 -10.91 0.35 10.57
N SER A 99 -11.12 1.22 11.54
CA SER A 99 -11.47 2.63 11.39
C SER A 99 -10.45 3.55 12.08
N GLY A 100 -10.68 4.86 11.98
CA GLY A 100 -9.74 5.88 12.44
C GLY A 100 -8.76 6.29 11.35
N THR A 101 -7.67 6.94 11.71
CA THR A 101 -6.62 7.37 10.77
C THR A 101 -5.51 6.33 10.68
N ILE A 102 -4.73 6.37 9.59
CA ILE A 102 -3.46 5.64 9.53
C ILE A 102 -2.49 6.34 10.51
N PRO A 103 -2.00 5.67 11.57
CA PRO A 103 -1.20 6.34 12.59
C PRO A 103 0.21 6.70 12.10
N THR A 104 0.75 7.81 12.58
CA THR A 104 2.11 8.28 12.22
C THR A 104 3.23 7.36 12.70
N PHE A 105 2.98 6.51 13.71
CA PHE A 105 3.98 5.55 14.17
C PHE A 105 4.34 4.52 13.09
N ILE A 106 3.53 4.34 12.03
CA ILE A 106 3.79 3.38 10.97
C ILE A 106 5.18 3.60 10.36
N GLY A 107 5.62 4.86 10.25
CA GLY A 107 6.93 5.21 9.72
C GLY A 107 8.10 4.66 10.54
N LYS A 108 7.89 4.25 11.80
CA LYS A 108 8.93 3.67 12.66
C LYS A 108 9.20 2.18 12.38
N LEU A 109 8.33 1.50 11.63
CA LEU A 109 8.48 0.08 11.30
C LEU A 109 9.40 -0.09 10.09
N LYS A 110 10.69 0.19 10.27
CA LYS A 110 11.67 0.32 9.17
C LYS A 110 11.89 -0.95 8.35
N GLU A 111 11.55 -2.10 8.89
CA GLU A 111 11.66 -3.38 8.19
C GLU A 111 10.46 -3.70 7.29
N LEU A 112 9.38 -2.89 7.32
CA LEU A 112 8.19 -3.14 6.51
C LEU A 112 8.51 -3.17 5.01
N ARG A 113 8.05 -4.25 4.38
CA ARG A 113 8.10 -4.52 2.94
C ARG A 113 6.70 -4.55 2.33
N VAL A 114 5.71 -5.01 3.09
CA VAL A 114 4.31 -5.07 2.68
C VAL A 114 3.44 -4.41 3.74
N LEU A 115 2.68 -3.41 3.33
CA LEU A 115 1.63 -2.79 4.13
C LEU A 115 0.31 -2.84 3.34
N ASP A 116 -0.57 -3.75 3.75
CA ASP A 116 -1.92 -3.84 3.19
C ASP A 116 -2.97 -3.47 4.25
N LEU A 117 -3.57 -2.30 4.05
CA LEU A 117 -4.67 -1.75 4.84
C LEU A 117 -5.94 -1.59 3.99
N SER A 118 -5.97 -2.20 2.81
CA SER A 118 -7.05 -2.04 1.84
C SER A 118 -8.36 -2.67 2.31
N PHE A 119 -9.49 -2.24 1.75
CA PHE A 119 -10.83 -2.68 2.15
C PHE A 119 -11.06 -2.58 3.66
N ASN A 120 -10.87 -1.38 4.20
CA ASN A 120 -11.15 -1.05 5.60
C ASN A 120 -12.00 0.23 5.66
N LYS A 121 -12.04 0.87 6.83
CA LYS A 121 -12.78 2.12 7.09
C LYS A 121 -11.82 3.23 7.54
N PHE A 122 -10.56 3.21 7.08
CA PHE A 122 -9.61 4.28 7.39
C PHE A 122 -10.08 5.60 6.78
N LEU A 123 -9.92 6.69 7.53
CA LEU A 123 -10.29 8.05 7.18
C LEU A 123 -9.09 9.00 7.34
N GLY A 124 -9.20 10.21 6.81
CA GLY A 124 -8.18 11.25 6.95
C GLY A 124 -7.00 11.03 6.01
N GLU A 125 -5.91 11.75 6.26
CA GLU A 125 -4.75 11.80 5.37
C GLU A 125 -3.84 10.57 5.48
N ILE A 126 -3.13 10.29 4.38
CA ILE A 126 -1.97 9.39 4.42
C ILE A 126 -0.84 10.14 5.16
N PRO A 127 -0.37 9.66 6.32
CA PRO A 127 0.61 10.39 7.11
C PRO A 127 1.96 10.44 6.37
N THR A 128 2.62 11.60 6.41
CA THR A 128 3.93 11.82 5.76
C THR A 128 5.01 10.86 6.25
N SER A 129 4.88 10.32 7.47
CA SER A 129 5.74 9.27 8.03
C SER A 129 5.77 7.99 7.20
N ILE A 130 4.77 7.73 6.35
CA ILE A 130 4.77 6.56 5.46
C ILE A 130 5.97 6.59 4.52
N CYS A 131 6.42 7.79 4.13
CA CYS A 131 7.56 8.00 3.24
C CYS A 131 8.91 7.67 3.90
N GLU A 132 8.92 7.32 5.19
CA GLU A 132 10.12 6.88 5.89
C GLU A 132 10.33 5.36 5.85
N LEU A 133 9.43 4.61 5.22
CA LEU A 133 9.49 3.16 5.06
C LEU A 133 10.36 2.78 3.86
N SER A 134 11.67 3.01 3.97
CA SER A 134 12.60 2.84 2.84
C SER A 134 12.67 1.43 2.26
N ASN A 135 12.26 0.40 3.01
CA ASN A 135 12.22 -1.00 2.56
C ASN A 135 10.89 -1.41 1.93
N LEU A 136 9.89 -0.51 1.90
CA LEU A 136 8.56 -0.83 1.43
C LEU A 136 8.55 -1.15 -0.06
N LYS A 137 7.93 -2.27 -0.42
CA LYS A 137 7.76 -2.77 -1.79
C LYS A 137 6.31 -2.74 -2.23
N ASP A 138 5.39 -2.98 -1.30
CA ASP A 138 3.97 -3.04 -1.58
C ASP A 138 3.18 -2.17 -0.60
N LEU A 139 2.47 -1.18 -1.13
CA LEU A 139 1.60 -0.29 -0.40
C LEU A 139 0.18 -0.32 -0.97
N GLN A 140 -0.72 -0.99 -0.25
CA GLN A 140 -2.13 -1.15 -0.62
C GLN A 140 -3.02 -0.41 0.38
N LEU A 141 -3.61 0.70 -0.03
CA LEU A 141 -4.52 1.52 0.79
C LEU A 141 -5.91 1.71 0.13
N TYR A 142 -6.16 1.02 -0.97
CA TYR A 142 -7.38 1.15 -1.76
C TYR A 142 -8.65 0.74 -1.00
N MET A 143 -9.81 1.22 -1.45
CA MET A 143 -11.12 0.95 -0.83
C MET A 143 -11.16 1.33 0.66
N ASN A 144 -10.85 2.60 0.93
CA ASN A 144 -11.00 3.25 2.24
C ASN A 144 -11.70 4.61 2.03
N GLY A 145 -11.74 5.44 3.08
CA GLY A 145 -12.16 6.84 2.98
C GLY A 145 -11.00 7.81 3.21
N LEU A 146 -9.80 7.47 2.73
CA LEU A 146 -8.62 8.34 2.85
C LEU A 146 -8.80 9.61 2.01
N SER A 147 -8.36 10.75 2.52
CA SER A 147 -8.56 12.07 1.95
C SER A 147 -7.27 12.90 1.97
N GLY A 148 -7.34 14.16 1.53
CA GLY A 148 -6.19 15.05 1.49
C GLY A 148 -5.23 14.70 0.35
N GLN A 149 -4.01 15.25 0.41
CA GLN A 149 -3.03 15.13 -0.67
C GLN A 149 -2.10 13.93 -0.49
N LEU A 150 -1.54 13.44 -1.60
CA LEU A 150 -0.39 12.55 -1.55
C LEU A 150 0.80 13.27 -0.89
N PRO A 151 1.53 12.62 0.03
CA PRO A 151 2.71 13.23 0.64
C PRO A 151 3.76 13.64 -0.41
N GLU A 152 4.23 14.89 -0.34
CA GLU A 152 5.24 15.45 -1.26
C GLU A 152 6.55 14.64 -1.29
N ASN A 153 6.85 13.88 -0.24
CA ASN A 153 8.05 13.04 -0.14
C ASN A 153 7.81 11.57 -0.51
N ILE A 154 6.71 11.22 -1.19
CA ILE A 154 6.41 9.82 -1.57
C ILE A 154 7.54 9.19 -2.39
N GLY A 155 8.29 10.01 -3.15
CA GLY A 155 9.50 9.61 -3.86
C GLY A 155 10.63 9.02 -2.99
N ASN A 156 10.55 9.10 -1.66
CA ASN A 156 11.52 8.45 -0.76
C ASN A 156 11.36 6.93 -0.71
N LEU A 157 10.23 6.39 -1.15
CA LEU A 157 9.95 4.95 -1.21
C LEU A 157 10.63 4.31 -2.44
N ARG A 158 11.97 4.37 -2.49
CA ARG A 158 12.77 3.99 -3.68
C ARG A 158 12.72 2.51 -4.07
N ASN A 159 12.20 1.66 -3.18
CA ASN A 159 12.03 0.23 -3.41
C ASN A 159 10.58 -0.15 -3.73
N LEU A 160 9.67 0.83 -3.78
CA LEU A 160 8.25 0.56 -3.97
C LEU A 160 7.98 0.02 -5.37
N GLU A 161 7.37 -1.15 -5.44
CA GLU A 161 6.99 -1.84 -6.68
C GLU A 161 5.50 -1.67 -6.96
N THR A 162 4.67 -1.58 -5.92
CA THR A 162 3.22 -1.38 -6.05
C THR A 162 2.72 -0.26 -5.15
N LEU A 163 1.99 0.68 -5.75
CA LEU A 163 1.20 1.69 -5.05
C LEU A 163 -0.25 1.62 -5.53
N SER A 164 -1.15 1.26 -4.62
CA SER A 164 -2.58 1.11 -4.92
C SER A 164 -3.42 1.92 -3.95
N LEU A 165 -4.06 2.96 -4.47
CA LEU A 165 -4.83 3.94 -3.71
C LEU A 165 -6.27 4.08 -4.21
N PHE A 166 -6.71 3.18 -5.09
CA PHE A 166 -7.99 3.36 -5.77
C PHE A 166 -9.19 3.36 -4.84
N ASN A 167 -10.27 4.01 -5.27
CA ASN A 167 -11.51 4.16 -4.49
C ASN A 167 -11.23 4.74 -3.09
N ASN A 168 -10.71 5.97 -3.09
CA ASN A 168 -10.56 6.83 -1.93
C ASN A 168 -11.06 8.24 -2.28
N GLN A 169 -10.76 9.23 -1.44
CA GLN A 169 -11.11 10.64 -1.62
C GLN A 169 -9.84 11.51 -1.75
N ILE A 170 -8.70 10.93 -2.15
CA ILE A 170 -7.41 11.63 -2.25
C ILE A 170 -7.51 12.70 -3.33
N GLU A 171 -7.02 13.90 -3.04
CA GLU A 171 -7.16 15.08 -3.88
C GLU A 171 -5.83 15.79 -4.13
N GLY A 172 -5.88 16.87 -4.92
CA GLY A 172 -4.71 17.66 -5.26
C GLY A 172 -3.90 17.07 -6.41
N TYR A 173 -2.64 17.48 -6.51
CA TYR A 173 -1.75 17.10 -7.60
C TYR A 173 -1.04 15.78 -7.29
N ILE A 174 -0.65 15.05 -8.34
CA ILE A 174 0.34 13.97 -8.21
C ILE A 174 1.71 14.64 -7.95
N PRO A 175 2.35 14.43 -6.79
CA PRO A 175 3.60 15.12 -6.46
C PRO A 175 4.72 14.68 -7.38
N ASN A 176 5.57 15.62 -7.81
CA ASN A 176 6.67 15.33 -8.74
C ASN A 176 7.66 14.28 -8.21
N SER A 177 7.78 14.14 -6.89
CA SER A 177 8.64 13.13 -6.27
C SER A 177 8.21 11.70 -6.59
N LEU A 178 6.93 11.45 -6.91
CA LEU A 178 6.45 10.11 -7.30
C LEU A 178 7.21 9.58 -8.52
N TYR A 179 7.58 10.45 -9.46
CA TYR A 179 8.34 10.08 -10.65
C TYR A 179 9.80 9.68 -10.35
N ALA A 180 10.25 9.81 -9.10
CA ALA A 180 11.57 9.32 -8.64
C ALA A 180 11.56 7.84 -8.22
N ILE A 181 10.39 7.21 -8.14
CA ILE A 181 10.21 5.79 -7.78
C ILE A 181 10.35 4.93 -9.05
N THR A 182 11.57 4.78 -9.54
CA THR A 182 11.82 4.06 -10.81
C THR A 182 11.57 2.55 -10.72
N SER A 183 11.38 2.01 -9.52
CA SER A 183 11.04 0.62 -9.24
C SER A 183 9.56 0.28 -9.43
N ILE A 184 8.67 1.28 -9.54
CA ILE A 184 7.22 1.05 -9.54
C ILE A 184 6.78 0.30 -10.79
N LYS A 185 6.06 -0.81 -10.60
CA LYS A 185 5.48 -1.66 -11.63
C LYS A 185 3.97 -1.46 -11.74
N THR A 186 3.31 -1.21 -10.61
CA THR A 186 1.85 -1.02 -10.56
C THR A 186 1.54 0.28 -9.84
N LEU A 187 0.87 1.20 -10.54
CA LEU A 187 0.44 2.49 -10.02
C LEU A 187 -1.07 2.67 -10.28
N LEU A 188 -1.88 2.46 -9.24
CA LEU A 188 -3.34 2.52 -9.31
C LEU A 188 -3.85 3.67 -8.46
N LEU A 189 -4.19 4.78 -9.11
CA LEU A 189 -4.69 6.02 -8.50
C LEU A 189 -6.16 6.30 -8.85
N ASN A 190 -6.84 5.35 -9.49
CA ASN A 190 -8.18 5.54 -10.03
C ASN A 190 -9.26 5.77 -8.97
N SER A 191 -10.38 6.38 -9.37
CA SER A 191 -11.52 6.69 -8.50
C SER A 191 -11.10 7.47 -7.26
N ASN A 192 -10.51 8.64 -7.52
CA ASN A 192 -10.06 9.63 -6.54
C ASN A 192 -10.41 11.05 -7.06
N ASN A 193 -9.84 12.09 -6.46
CA ASN A 193 -10.05 13.49 -6.79
C ASN A 193 -8.78 14.17 -7.33
N PHE A 194 -7.84 13.44 -7.94
CA PHE A 194 -6.61 14.03 -8.48
C PHE A 194 -6.88 15.06 -9.57
N VAL A 195 -6.14 16.18 -9.53
CA VAL A 195 -6.24 17.30 -10.49
C VAL A 195 -4.89 17.61 -11.12
N GLY A 196 -4.91 18.51 -12.10
CA GLY A 196 -3.72 18.98 -12.81
C GLY A 196 -3.33 18.08 -13.99
N GLU A 197 -2.20 18.42 -14.59
CA GLU A 197 -1.68 17.72 -15.76
C GLU A 197 -0.84 16.49 -15.37
N LEU A 198 -0.83 15.47 -16.23
CA LEU A 198 0.11 14.36 -16.09
C LEU A 198 1.50 14.82 -16.53
N SER A 199 2.48 14.77 -15.62
CA SER A 199 3.83 15.25 -15.90
C SER A 199 4.54 14.40 -16.97
N LYS A 200 5.37 15.06 -17.77
CA LYS A 200 6.30 14.43 -18.72
C LYS A 200 7.35 13.53 -18.03
N ASP A 201 7.55 13.73 -16.72
CA ASP A 201 8.44 12.87 -15.92
C ASP A 201 7.89 11.46 -15.72
N VAL A 202 6.67 11.17 -16.15
CA VAL A 202 6.12 9.81 -16.20
C VAL A 202 7.03 8.82 -16.95
N LYS A 203 7.82 9.28 -17.94
CA LYS A 203 8.86 8.47 -18.61
C LYS A 203 9.90 7.87 -17.66
N ASN A 204 10.08 8.43 -16.46
CA ASN A 204 11.06 7.96 -15.49
C ASN A 204 10.60 6.68 -14.79
N LEU A 205 9.30 6.36 -14.83
CA LEU A 205 8.73 5.14 -14.26
C LEU A 205 9.01 3.93 -15.17
N VAL A 206 10.29 3.68 -15.47
CA VAL A 206 10.76 2.72 -16.48
C VAL A 206 10.39 1.26 -16.19
N ALA A 207 9.99 0.96 -14.95
CA ALA A 207 9.51 -0.35 -14.54
C ALA A 207 7.98 -0.52 -14.66
N LEU A 208 7.24 0.54 -15.00
CA LEU A 208 5.78 0.57 -14.95
C LEU A 208 5.17 -0.39 -15.98
N GLU A 209 4.25 -1.23 -15.49
CA GLU A 209 3.53 -2.24 -16.26
C GLU A 209 2.03 -1.95 -16.27
N ASN A 210 1.47 -1.53 -15.13
CA ASN A 210 0.04 -1.26 -14.96
C ASN A 210 -0.17 0.14 -14.41
N PHE A 211 -0.91 0.97 -15.13
CA PHE A 211 -1.13 2.37 -14.77
C PHE A 211 -2.60 2.76 -14.87
N SER A 212 -3.19 3.23 -13.78
CA SER A 212 -4.57 3.67 -13.78
C SER A 212 -4.75 5.03 -13.11
N LEU A 213 -5.29 5.98 -13.86
CA LEU A 213 -5.81 7.27 -13.42
C LEU A 213 -7.33 7.37 -13.59
N PHE A 214 -7.99 6.26 -13.97
CA PHE A 214 -9.42 6.22 -14.25
C PHE A 214 -10.24 7.01 -13.23
N ASP A 215 -11.26 7.74 -13.66
CA ASP A 215 -12.21 8.40 -12.76
C ASP A 215 -11.53 9.35 -11.75
N ASN A 216 -10.99 10.44 -12.30
CA ASN A 216 -10.35 11.53 -11.58
C ASN A 216 -10.72 12.87 -12.25
N LYS A 217 -10.07 13.96 -11.84
CA LYS A 217 -10.29 15.32 -12.36
C LYS A 217 -9.06 15.86 -13.11
N MET A 218 -8.18 14.98 -13.60
CA MET A 218 -6.96 15.37 -14.32
C MET A 218 -7.29 16.04 -15.64
N ASN A 219 -6.41 16.93 -16.10
CA ASN A 219 -6.60 17.75 -17.29
C ASN A 219 -5.31 17.86 -18.11
N GLY A 220 -5.31 18.72 -19.12
CA GLY A 220 -4.17 18.89 -20.03
C GLY A 220 -4.11 17.80 -21.10
N GLY A 221 -2.97 17.71 -21.78
CA GLY A 221 -2.70 16.69 -22.80
C GLY A 221 -2.17 15.40 -22.19
N VAL A 222 -2.41 14.27 -22.86
CA VAL A 222 -1.72 13.01 -22.54
C VAL A 222 -0.26 13.12 -23.01
N PRO A 223 0.74 13.04 -22.11
CA PRO A 223 2.13 13.23 -22.48
C PRO A 223 2.63 12.08 -23.37
N LEU A 224 3.24 12.42 -24.52
CA LEU A 224 3.87 11.46 -25.44
C LEU A 224 5.01 10.68 -24.77
N GLU A 225 5.55 11.20 -23.67
CA GLU A 225 6.52 10.53 -22.82
C GLU A 225 6.09 9.15 -22.30
N LEU A 226 4.77 8.89 -22.20
CA LEU A 226 4.24 7.56 -21.89
C LEU A 226 4.69 6.49 -22.90
N GLU A 227 4.94 6.86 -24.15
CA GLU A 227 5.43 5.94 -25.19
C GLU A 227 6.84 5.40 -24.91
N LYS A 228 7.58 6.03 -23.98
CA LYS A 228 8.92 5.58 -23.58
C LYS A 228 8.86 4.43 -22.57
N LEU A 229 7.68 4.13 -22.03
CA LEU A 229 7.48 3.07 -21.05
C LEU A 229 7.31 1.72 -21.75
N ASN A 230 8.43 1.15 -22.19
CA ASN A 230 8.45 -0.11 -22.95
C ASN A 230 7.89 -1.34 -22.22
N LYS A 231 7.65 -1.23 -20.91
CA LYS A 231 7.05 -2.29 -20.09
C LYS A 231 5.56 -2.10 -19.83
N LEU A 232 4.98 -0.97 -20.23
CA LEU A 232 3.57 -0.66 -20.00
C LEU A 232 2.69 -1.63 -20.80
N LYS A 233 1.89 -2.41 -20.07
CA LYS A 233 0.99 -3.44 -20.62
C LYS A 233 -0.45 -2.97 -20.60
N GLU A 234 -0.83 -2.30 -19.53
CA GLU A 234 -2.20 -1.84 -19.31
C GLU A 234 -2.19 -0.39 -18.82
N MET A 235 -3.04 0.42 -19.45
CA MET A 235 -3.27 1.79 -19.04
C MET A 235 -4.79 2.02 -18.89
N ASN A 236 -5.20 2.86 -17.95
CA ASN A 236 -6.55 3.39 -17.95
C ASN A 236 -6.53 4.84 -17.45
N ILE A 237 -6.68 5.79 -18.37
CA ILE A 237 -6.74 7.23 -18.06
C ILE A 237 -8.14 7.81 -18.28
N SER A 238 -9.10 6.96 -18.62
CA SER A 238 -10.48 7.34 -18.93
C SER A 238 -11.22 7.99 -17.75
N TYR A 239 -12.32 8.67 -18.03
CA TYR A 239 -13.08 9.45 -17.05
C TYR A 239 -12.25 10.52 -16.33
N ASN A 240 -11.37 11.17 -17.11
CA ASN A 240 -10.69 12.42 -16.75
C ASN A 240 -11.09 13.53 -17.72
N ARG A 241 -10.48 14.71 -17.61
CA ARG A 241 -10.68 15.85 -18.52
C ARG A 241 -9.47 16.07 -19.43
N PHE A 242 -8.76 15.01 -19.82
CA PHE A 242 -7.68 15.11 -20.80
C PHE A 242 -8.22 15.62 -22.14
N LYS A 243 -7.42 16.45 -22.81
CA LYS A 243 -7.75 17.10 -24.10
C LYS A 243 -6.60 16.91 -25.09
N GLY A 244 -6.82 17.34 -26.34
CA GLY A 244 -5.84 17.23 -27.40
C GLY A 244 -5.85 15.86 -28.06
N PHE A 245 -4.66 15.31 -28.29
CA PHE A 245 -4.48 14.06 -29.03
C PHE A 245 -3.70 13.05 -28.22
N VAL A 246 -3.94 11.77 -28.50
CA VAL A 246 -3.12 10.66 -28.05
C VAL A 246 -2.66 9.84 -29.23
N SER A 247 -1.49 9.21 -29.13
CA SER A 247 -1.04 8.30 -30.17
C SER A 247 -1.87 7.02 -30.21
N LYS A 248 -1.91 6.41 -31.39
CA LYS A 248 -2.56 5.12 -31.59
C LYS A 248 -2.04 4.04 -30.66
N ASP A 249 -0.72 3.98 -30.46
CA ASP A 249 -0.08 2.97 -29.59
C ASP A 249 -0.55 3.09 -28.14
N LEU A 250 -0.62 4.32 -27.61
CA LEU A 250 -1.15 4.56 -26.26
C LEU A 250 -2.65 4.31 -26.18
N ALA A 251 -3.41 4.64 -27.22
CA ALA A 251 -4.86 4.39 -27.26
C ALA A 251 -5.21 2.89 -27.22
N LEU A 252 -4.34 2.02 -27.75
CA LEU A 252 -4.52 0.57 -27.69
C LEU A 252 -4.31 -0.01 -26.28
N LEU A 253 -3.57 0.70 -25.41
CA LEU A 253 -3.34 0.28 -24.04
C LEU A 253 -4.49 0.67 -23.11
N ASP A 254 -5.32 1.65 -23.49
CA ASP A 254 -6.41 2.16 -22.65
C ASP A 254 -7.62 1.22 -22.65
N THR A 255 -7.99 0.72 -21.48
CA THR A 255 -9.04 -0.28 -21.33
C THR A 255 -10.46 0.23 -21.59
N LEU A 256 -10.66 1.55 -21.65
CA LEU A 256 -11.96 2.19 -21.90
C LEU A 256 -11.92 3.09 -23.15
N ASN A 257 -11.04 2.75 -24.09
CA ASN A 257 -10.95 3.36 -25.41
C ASN A 257 -10.81 4.90 -25.38
N MET A 258 -10.08 5.41 -24.40
CA MET A 258 -9.81 6.84 -24.22
C MET A 258 -11.07 7.71 -24.03
N THR A 259 -12.02 7.20 -23.26
CA THR A 259 -13.25 7.93 -22.92
C THR A 259 -12.97 9.01 -21.86
N MET A 260 -13.15 10.28 -22.20
CA MET A 260 -12.94 11.45 -21.34
C MET A 260 -14.27 12.14 -20.98
N LEU A 261 -14.23 13.08 -20.06
CA LEU A 261 -15.31 13.99 -19.70
C LEU A 261 -15.03 15.38 -20.27
N ASN A 262 -15.98 15.93 -21.03
CA ASN A 262 -15.90 17.32 -21.51
C ASN A 262 -16.25 18.32 -20.38
N ASP A 263 -16.24 19.62 -20.69
CA ASP A 263 -16.51 20.69 -19.72
C ASP A 263 -17.95 20.67 -19.16
N GLN A 264 -18.87 19.93 -19.81
CA GLN A 264 -20.25 19.71 -19.36
C GLN A 264 -20.40 18.41 -18.56
N GLY A 265 -19.32 17.64 -18.37
CA GLY A 265 -19.35 16.34 -17.70
C GLY A 265 -19.90 15.20 -18.57
N LEU A 266 -20.02 15.40 -19.88
CA LEU A 266 -20.46 14.36 -20.82
C LEU A 266 -19.26 13.53 -21.31
N ALA A 267 -19.48 12.23 -21.46
CA ALA A 267 -18.49 11.32 -22.01
C ALA A 267 -18.22 11.62 -23.50
N VAL A 268 -16.94 11.79 -23.84
CA VAL A 268 -16.44 12.05 -25.20
C VAL A 268 -15.18 11.20 -25.45
N LEU A 269 -14.88 10.88 -26.70
CA LEU A 269 -13.62 10.17 -27.02
C LEU A 269 -12.50 11.18 -27.21
N LEU A 270 -11.32 10.88 -26.64
CA LEU A 270 -10.10 11.63 -26.92
C LEU A 270 -9.67 11.35 -28.37
N ASN A 271 -9.20 12.39 -29.07
CA ASN A 271 -8.78 12.24 -30.46
C ASN A 271 -7.52 11.37 -30.57
N VAL A 272 -7.58 10.30 -31.35
CA VAL A 272 -6.43 9.43 -31.62
C VAL A 272 -5.74 9.90 -32.90
N LYS A 273 -4.46 10.27 -32.83
CA LYS A 273 -3.66 10.62 -34.01
C LYS A 273 -3.09 9.36 -34.65
N ALA A 274 -3.39 9.17 -35.94
CA ALA A 274 -3.14 7.92 -36.65
C ALA A 274 -1.66 7.62 -36.95
N ASP A 275 -0.77 8.62 -37.06
CA ASP A 275 0.66 8.39 -37.37
C ASP A 275 1.57 9.59 -37.05
N ARG A 276 2.83 9.29 -36.74
CA ARG A 276 3.93 10.24 -36.40
C ARG A 276 4.40 11.14 -37.57
N ASN A 277 3.77 11.09 -38.74
CA ASN A 277 4.24 11.81 -39.94
C ASN A 277 3.49 13.11 -40.30
N THR A 278 2.60 13.61 -39.44
CA THR A 278 1.89 14.90 -39.67
C THR A 278 1.98 15.87 -38.50
N ALA A 279 3.09 15.87 -37.76
CA ALA A 279 3.38 16.89 -36.76
C ALA A 279 4.58 17.75 -37.18
N ILE A 280 4.50 18.34 -38.38
CA ILE A 280 5.22 19.58 -38.69
C ILE A 280 4.20 20.49 -39.37
N VAL A 281 4.09 21.72 -38.86
CA VAL A 281 3.20 22.83 -39.30
C VAL A 281 1.74 22.61 -38.86
N SER A 282 1.10 23.39 -38.00
CA SER A 282 1.11 24.84 -37.82
C SER A 282 0.70 25.25 -36.39
N GLU A 283 1.50 26.07 -35.72
CA GLU A 283 1.03 27.15 -34.85
C GLU A 283 1.95 28.35 -35.14
N ASP A 284 1.48 29.24 -36.02
CA ASP A 284 1.77 30.68 -35.94
C ASP A 284 0.58 31.33 -35.20
#